data_AF-A0A0Q5Z1I3-F1
#
_entry.id   AF-A0A0Q5Z1I3-F1
#
_cell.length_a   1.000
_cell.length_b   1.000
_cell.length_c   1.000
_cell.angle_alpha   90.00
_cell.angle_beta   90.00
_cell.angle_gamma   90.00
#
_symmetry.space_group_name_H-M   'P 1'
#
loop_
_entity.id
_entity.type
_entity.pdbx_description
1 polymer ?
#
loop_
_entity_poly.entity_id
_entity_poly.type
_entity_poly.pdbx_seq_one_letter_code
_entity_poly.pdbx_strand_id
1 'polypeptide(L)'
;MSGGSSLVTRLFWTTVIGGAAAFVWGMPAVAATGVGLALVLLRHLDRPRRLRRLVRRIASPHARTLALRRRQECFVDAYGNTIRDGWQRERAYFAERTILPRLEARGLGEEGEARWAEILEVVEAVAERVDLPDETDVPEEGIAYERHCAGRLRAAGWQARTTPASGDQGADIVAERDGLRLVVQCKRHGRPIGNAAVQEAACAARYWSGDLAAVVTNAGFTPAARKLAAATDVLLLHHDDLTDLDLSAIRRAVAQDR
;
A
#
# COMPACT_ATOMS: atom_id res chain seq x y z
N MET A 1 29.59 5.33 13.42
CA MET A 1 29.84 6.78 13.33
C MET A 1 30.78 7.06 12.16
N SER A 2 30.29 7.30 10.94
CA SER A 2 31.09 7.81 9.82
C SER A 2 30.22 8.18 8.59
N GLY A 3 29.14 8.95 8.78
CA GLY A 3 28.30 9.42 7.66
C GLY A 3 28.70 10.76 7.04
N GLY A 4 29.68 11.47 7.62
CA GLY A 4 30.03 12.85 7.24
C GLY A 4 31.11 13.02 6.16
N SER A 5 31.76 11.94 5.69
CA SER A 5 33.05 12.07 5.00
C SER A 5 32.98 12.23 3.47
N SER A 6 31.89 11.87 2.79
CA SER A 6 31.92 11.76 1.31
C SER A 6 31.94 13.11 0.58
N LEU A 7 31.27 14.15 1.08
CA LEU A 7 31.29 15.48 0.45
C LEU A 7 32.61 16.20 0.71
N VAL A 8 33.00 16.30 1.99
CA VAL A 8 34.21 17.00 2.42
C VAL A 8 35.44 16.37 1.78
N THR A 9 35.51 15.04 1.72
CA THR A 9 36.62 14.33 1.05
C THR A 9 36.65 14.60 -0.45
N ARG A 10 35.49 14.64 -1.12
CA ARG A 10 35.43 14.95 -2.57
C ARG A 10 35.86 16.40 -2.83
N LEU A 11 35.37 17.36 -2.05
CA LEU A 11 35.74 18.78 -2.16
C LEU A 11 37.24 18.98 -1.87
N PHE A 12 37.77 18.30 -0.85
CA PHE A 12 39.18 18.32 -0.49
C PHE A 12 40.05 17.81 -1.64
N TRP A 13 39.80 16.60 -2.14
CA TRP A 13 40.61 16.03 -3.23
C TRP A 13 40.47 16.79 -4.55
N THR A 14 39.29 17.31 -4.90
CA THR A 14 39.15 18.19 -6.08
C THR A 14 39.97 19.46 -5.94
N THR A 15 40.09 20.02 -4.73
CA THR A 15 40.89 21.21 -4.47
C THR A 15 42.39 20.90 -4.50
N VAL A 16 42.82 19.79 -3.89
CA VAL A 16 44.23 19.36 -3.86
C VAL A 16 44.75 19.03 -5.25
N ILE A 17 44.00 18.23 -6.03
CA ILE A 17 44.38 17.86 -7.41
C ILE A 17 44.36 19.10 -8.30
N GLY A 18 43.35 19.95 -8.17
CA GLY A 18 43.21 21.18 -8.92
C GLY A 18 44.32 22.20 -8.66
N GLY A 19 44.72 22.35 -7.39
CA GLY A 19 45.83 23.22 -6.99
C GLY A 19 47.18 22.73 -7.53
N ALA A 20 47.43 21.42 -7.49
CA ALA A 20 48.64 20.84 -8.10
C ALA A 20 48.69 21.05 -9.62
N ALA A 21 47.55 20.88 -10.30
CA ALA A 21 47.44 21.14 -11.74
C ALA A 21 47.61 22.63 -12.08
N ALA A 22 47.19 23.55 -11.20
CA ALA A 22 47.34 24.98 -11.39
C ALA A 22 48.81 25.44 -11.41
N PHE A 23 49.70 24.78 -10.67
CA PHE A 23 51.15 25.06 -10.73
C PHE A 23 51.78 24.68 -12.07
N VAL A 24 51.24 23.67 -12.77
CA VAL A 24 51.79 23.17 -14.04
C VAL A 24 51.15 23.84 -15.26
N TRP A 25 49.84 24.13 -15.19
CA TRP A 25 49.04 24.57 -16.34
C TRP A 25 48.39 25.96 -16.17
N GLY A 26 48.59 26.63 -15.04
CA GLY A 26 48.14 28.01 -14.82
C GLY A 26 46.62 28.20 -14.78
N MET A 27 46.13 29.34 -15.28
CA MET A 27 44.72 29.77 -15.18
C MET A 27 43.68 28.78 -15.74
N PRO A 28 43.92 28.04 -16.85
CA PRO A 28 43.01 27.00 -17.31
C PRO A 28 42.73 25.90 -16.29
N ALA A 29 43.74 25.48 -15.51
CA ALA A 29 43.58 24.46 -14.47
C ALA A 29 42.79 24.99 -13.25
N VAL A 30 42.93 26.28 -12.92
CA VAL A 30 42.11 26.95 -11.90
C VAL A 30 40.63 26.98 -12.32
N ALA A 31 40.36 27.37 -13.57
CA ALA A 31 38.99 27.39 -14.11
C ALA A 31 38.36 25.98 -14.12
N ALA A 32 39.10 24.95 -14.57
CA ALA A 32 38.64 23.56 -14.57
C ALA A 32 38.34 23.04 -13.15
N THR A 33 39.15 23.43 -12.17
CA THR A 33 38.94 23.09 -10.75
C THR A 33 37.68 23.75 -10.19
N GLY A 34 37.47 25.04 -10.50
CA GLY A 34 36.25 25.76 -10.14
C GLY A 34 34.99 25.11 -10.72
N VAL A 35 35.03 24.69 -11.98
CA VAL A 35 33.94 23.92 -12.61
C VAL A 35 33.74 22.57 -11.92
N GLY A 36 34.83 21.85 -11.59
CA GLY A 36 34.78 20.58 -10.86
C GLY A 36 34.11 20.71 -9.48
N LEU A 37 34.52 21.71 -8.70
CA LEU A 37 33.92 22.03 -7.40
C LEU A 37 32.43 22.39 -7.54
N ALA A 38 32.08 23.25 -8.49
CA ALA A 38 30.70 23.61 -8.77
C ALA A 38 29.86 22.39 -9.15
N LEU A 39 30.38 21.47 -9.97
CA LEU A 39 29.70 20.23 -10.34
C LEU A 39 29.50 19.28 -9.14
N VAL A 40 30.48 19.18 -8.24
CA VAL A 40 30.35 18.39 -7.00
C VAL A 40 29.28 19.00 -6.09
N LEU A 41 29.29 20.32 -5.92
CA LEU A 41 28.31 21.05 -5.11
C LEU A 41 26.89 20.93 -5.70
N LEU A 42 26.74 21.18 -7.01
CA LEU A 42 25.47 21.04 -7.73
C LEU A 42 24.93 19.62 -7.65
N ARG A 43 25.78 18.60 -7.85
CA ARG A 43 25.37 17.21 -7.67
C ARG A 43 24.89 16.93 -6.25
N HIS A 44 25.56 17.49 -5.24
CA HIS A 44 25.16 17.33 -3.84
C HIS A 44 23.82 18.00 -3.54
N LEU A 45 23.62 19.23 -4.04
CA LEU A 45 22.37 19.98 -3.91
C LEU A 45 21.20 19.35 -4.67
N ASP A 46 21.46 18.62 -5.76
CA ASP A 46 20.43 17.91 -6.54
C ASP A 46 20.17 16.47 -6.10
N ARG A 47 21.07 15.85 -5.30
CA ARG A 47 20.82 14.54 -4.67
C ARG A 47 19.45 14.42 -4.01
N PRO A 48 18.98 15.38 -3.18
CA PRO A 48 17.69 15.27 -2.52
C PRO A 48 16.53 15.14 -3.52
N ARG A 49 16.58 15.91 -4.60
CA ARG A 49 15.58 15.89 -5.68
C ARG A 49 15.64 14.58 -6.46
N ARG A 50 16.83 14.04 -6.71
CA ARG A 50 17.02 12.76 -7.40
C ARG A 50 16.44 11.60 -6.58
N LEU A 51 16.71 11.54 -5.27
CA LEU A 51 16.11 10.55 -4.39
C LEU A 51 14.59 10.65 -4.41
N ARG A 52 14.04 11.87 -4.23
CA ARG A 52 12.58 12.11 -4.25
C ARG A 52 11.92 11.63 -5.54
N ARG A 53 12.54 11.88 -6.69
CA ARG A 53 12.06 11.40 -8.01
C ARG A 53 12.11 9.88 -8.11
N LEU A 54 13.18 9.26 -7.63
CA LEU A 54 13.34 7.80 -7.68
C LEU A 54 12.33 7.09 -6.77
N VAL A 55 12.18 7.55 -5.54
CA VAL A 55 11.18 7.05 -4.57
C VAL A 55 9.78 7.18 -5.17
N ARG A 56 9.45 8.35 -5.74
CA ARG A 56 8.16 8.56 -6.42
C ARG A 56 7.97 7.57 -7.58
N ARG A 57 9.00 7.31 -8.38
CA ARG A 57 8.93 6.35 -9.49
C ARG A 57 8.69 4.92 -9.01
N ILE A 58 9.28 4.53 -7.88
CA ILE A 58 9.07 3.21 -7.26
C ILE A 58 7.67 3.10 -6.65
N ALA A 59 7.17 4.16 -6.03
CA ALA A 59 5.87 4.16 -5.36
C ALA A 59 4.68 4.33 -6.32
N SER A 60 4.85 5.04 -7.43
CA SER A 60 3.74 5.39 -8.35
C SER A 60 2.93 4.18 -8.86
N PRO A 61 3.54 3.03 -9.24
CA PRO A 61 2.79 1.84 -9.62
C PRO A 61 1.85 1.30 -8.53
N HIS A 62 2.12 1.62 -7.25
CA HIS A 62 1.34 1.18 -6.10
C HIS A 62 0.38 2.27 -5.59
N ALA A 63 0.23 3.39 -6.30
CA ALA A 63 -0.51 4.55 -5.81
C ALA A 63 -1.95 4.23 -5.42
N ARG A 64 -2.69 3.46 -6.24
CA ARG A 64 -4.07 3.06 -5.94
C ARG A 64 -4.14 2.23 -4.65
N THR A 65 -3.25 1.25 -4.50
CA THR A 65 -3.19 0.40 -3.30
C THR A 65 -2.85 1.21 -2.04
N LEU A 66 -1.89 2.14 -2.14
CA LEU A 66 -1.50 3.01 -1.05
C LEU A 66 -2.65 3.95 -0.64
N ALA A 67 -3.37 4.52 -1.60
CA ALA A 67 -4.55 5.34 -1.35
C ALA A 67 -5.65 4.56 -0.63
N LEU A 68 -5.96 3.35 -1.12
CA LEU A 68 -6.95 2.46 -0.50
C LEU A 68 -6.56 2.12 0.95
N ARG A 69 -5.30 1.73 1.18
CA ARG A 69 -4.79 1.44 2.53
C ARG A 69 -4.86 2.65 3.45
N ARG A 70 -4.54 3.85 2.95
CA ARG A 70 -4.66 5.10 3.71
C ARG A 70 -6.10 5.34 4.16
N ARG A 71 -7.09 5.18 3.26
CA ARG A 71 -8.52 5.32 3.59
C ARG A 71 -8.96 4.28 4.64
N GLN A 72 -8.52 3.04 4.51
CA GLN A 72 -8.88 1.94 5.41
C GLN A 72 -8.29 2.06 6.82
N GLU A 73 -7.07 2.58 6.93
CA GLU A 73 -6.30 2.61 8.18
C GLU A 73 -6.35 3.99 8.88
N CYS A 74 -6.95 5.00 8.26
CA CYS A 74 -7.26 6.30 8.87
C CYS A 74 -8.75 6.38 9.19
N PHE A 75 -9.09 6.54 10.46
CA PHE A 75 -10.48 6.66 10.91
C PHE A 75 -10.60 7.64 12.08
N VAL A 76 -11.82 8.13 12.31
CA VAL A 76 -12.13 8.97 13.45
C VAL A 76 -12.66 8.09 14.58
N ASP A 77 -12.09 8.21 15.77
CA ASP A 77 -12.53 7.45 16.94
C ASP A 77 -13.82 8.01 17.55
N ALA A 78 -14.31 7.35 18.61
CA ALA A 78 -15.54 7.77 19.30
C ALA A 78 -15.42 9.13 20.01
N TYR A 79 -14.19 9.65 20.15
CA TYR A 79 -13.87 10.91 20.79
C TYR A 79 -13.58 12.03 19.78
N GLY A 80 -13.70 11.76 18.48
CA GLY A 80 -13.41 12.72 17.40
C GLY A 80 -11.93 12.83 17.03
N ASN A 81 -11.05 11.98 17.58
CA ASN A 81 -9.63 12.00 17.21
C ASN A 81 -9.41 11.25 15.89
N THR A 82 -8.60 11.81 15.00
CA THR A 82 -8.18 11.12 13.78
C THR A 82 -7.05 10.14 14.09
N ILE A 83 -7.34 8.86 14.07
CA ILE A 83 -6.37 7.79 14.24
C ILE A 83 -5.67 7.55 12.90
N ARG A 84 -4.34 7.69 12.87
CA ARG A 84 -3.52 7.45 11.67
C ARG A 84 -2.46 6.36 11.86
N ASP A 85 -2.31 5.82 13.07
CA ASP A 85 -1.20 4.93 13.43
C ASP A 85 -1.11 3.69 12.54
N GLY A 86 -2.25 3.13 12.14
CA GLY A 86 -2.32 2.04 11.17
C GLY A 86 -1.66 2.43 9.85
N TRP A 87 -2.06 3.58 9.30
CA TRP A 87 -1.48 4.12 8.08
C TRP A 87 0.01 4.46 8.24
N GLN A 88 0.43 5.02 9.39
CA GLN A 88 1.83 5.30 9.65
C GLN A 88 2.70 4.05 9.59
N ARG A 89 2.22 2.94 10.16
CA ARG A 89 2.90 1.63 10.10
C ARG A 89 2.91 1.06 8.69
N GLU A 90 1.80 1.15 7.96
CA GLU A 90 1.70 0.62 6.60
C GLU A 90 2.67 1.33 5.64
N ARG A 91 2.74 2.67 5.66
CA ARG A 91 3.69 3.40 4.80
C ARG A 91 5.14 3.11 5.15
N ALA A 92 5.44 2.91 6.44
CA ALA A 92 6.77 2.54 6.89
C ALA A 92 7.13 1.13 6.41
N TYR A 93 6.22 0.16 6.58
CA TYR A 93 6.38 -1.19 6.06
C TYR A 93 6.59 -1.20 4.54
N PHE A 94 5.79 -0.45 3.79
CA PHE A 94 5.96 -0.33 2.34
C PHE A 94 7.33 0.23 1.97
N ALA A 95 7.76 1.32 2.63
CA ALA A 95 9.05 1.93 2.36
C ALA A 95 10.21 0.98 2.70
N GLU A 96 10.14 0.26 3.82
CA GLU A 96 11.16 -0.68 4.27
C GLU A 96 11.24 -1.90 3.34
N ARG A 97 10.11 -2.50 2.97
CA ARG A 97 10.09 -3.74 2.18
C ARG A 97 10.18 -3.53 0.68
N THR A 98 9.81 -2.34 0.19
CA THR A 98 9.66 -2.10 -1.25
C THR A 98 10.65 -1.04 -1.77
N ILE A 99 10.91 0.01 -0.98
CA ILE A 99 11.71 1.15 -1.43
C ILE A 99 13.17 0.96 -1.06
N LEU A 100 13.49 0.68 0.22
CA LEU A 100 14.87 0.55 0.69
C LEU A 100 15.68 -0.50 -0.10
N PRO A 101 15.21 -1.74 -0.34
CA PRO A 101 15.94 -2.71 -1.14
C PRO A 101 16.25 -2.23 -2.57
N ARG A 102 15.34 -1.44 -3.16
CA ARG A 102 15.53 -0.87 -4.50
C ARG A 102 16.49 0.33 -4.52
N LEU A 103 16.63 1.02 -3.39
CA LEU A 103 17.62 2.07 -3.21
C LEU A 103 19.00 1.46 -2.95
N GLU A 104 19.10 0.45 -2.09
CA GLU A 104 20.30 -0.32 -1.81
C GLU A 104 20.90 -0.92 -3.07
N ALA A 105 20.07 -1.56 -3.92
CA ALA A 105 20.51 -2.10 -5.21
C ALA A 105 21.09 -1.03 -6.17
N ARG A 106 20.88 0.26 -5.89
CA ARG A 106 21.43 1.40 -6.64
C ARG A 106 22.55 2.13 -5.90
N GLY A 107 23.03 1.57 -4.78
CA GLY A 107 24.04 2.19 -3.92
C GLY A 107 23.53 3.40 -3.13
N LEU A 108 22.22 3.51 -2.93
CA LEU A 108 21.55 4.62 -2.22
C LEU A 108 20.92 4.17 -0.88
N GLY A 109 21.33 3.02 -0.34
CA GLY A 109 20.80 2.47 0.92
C GLY A 109 20.97 3.43 2.11
N GLU A 110 22.23 3.76 2.44
CA GLU A 110 22.57 4.69 3.53
C GLU A 110 21.89 6.07 3.38
N GLU A 111 21.80 6.58 2.14
CA GLU A 111 21.13 7.85 1.86
C GLU A 111 19.62 7.74 2.03
N GLY A 112 19.03 6.59 1.67
CA GLY A 112 17.62 6.29 1.89
C GLY A 112 17.28 6.24 3.36
N GLU A 113 18.11 5.56 4.16
CA GLU A 113 17.96 5.50 5.62
C GLU A 113 18.11 6.87 6.27
N ALA A 114 19.15 7.63 5.90
CA ALA A 114 19.38 8.97 6.43
C ALA A 114 18.23 9.95 6.11
N ARG A 115 17.48 9.70 5.04
CA ARG A 115 16.36 10.54 4.57
C ARG A 115 15.02 9.83 4.68
N TRP A 116 14.90 8.93 5.65
CA TRP A 116 13.71 8.12 5.88
C TRP A 116 12.40 8.93 5.94
N ALA A 117 12.39 10.03 6.70
CA ALA A 117 11.22 10.90 6.82
C ALA A 117 10.73 11.42 5.45
N GLU A 118 11.66 11.78 4.57
CA GLU A 118 11.32 12.25 3.23
C GLU A 118 10.81 11.15 2.31
N ILE A 119 11.28 9.91 2.48
CA ILE A 119 10.73 8.75 1.79
C ILE A 119 9.25 8.61 2.18
N LEU A 120 8.94 8.67 3.47
CA LEU A 120 7.56 8.55 3.96
C LEU A 120 6.66 9.68 3.46
N GLU A 121 7.16 10.92 3.39
CA GLU A 121 6.43 12.05 2.79
C GLU A 121 6.12 11.82 1.31
N VAL A 122 7.06 11.25 0.55
CA VAL A 122 6.82 10.94 -0.87
C VAL A 122 5.76 9.86 -1.01
N VAL A 123 5.78 8.84 -0.14
CA VAL A 123 4.76 7.78 -0.12
C VAL A 123 3.38 8.36 0.20
N GLU A 124 3.28 9.26 1.20
CA GLU A 124 2.04 9.99 1.51
C GLU A 124 1.54 10.75 0.28
N ALA A 125 2.41 11.57 -0.34
CA ALA A 125 2.04 12.38 -1.49
C ALA A 125 1.64 11.53 -2.72
N VAL A 126 2.17 10.32 -2.85
CA VAL A 126 1.76 9.37 -3.90
C VAL A 126 0.37 8.79 -3.60
N ALA A 127 0.09 8.47 -2.34
CA ALA A 127 -1.23 7.99 -1.93
C ALA A 127 -2.32 9.07 -2.10
N GLU A 128 -2.04 10.30 -1.69
CA GLU A 128 -3.00 11.43 -1.76
C GLU A 128 -3.30 11.89 -3.19
N ARG A 129 -2.44 11.55 -4.16
CA ARG A 129 -2.65 11.93 -5.56
C ARG A 129 -3.77 11.12 -6.22
N VAL A 130 -4.11 9.95 -5.69
CA VAL A 130 -5.18 9.12 -6.25
C VAL A 130 -6.49 9.54 -5.62
N ASP A 131 -7.38 10.06 -6.44
CA ASP A 131 -8.76 10.28 -6.05
C ASP A 131 -9.49 8.93 -6.05
N LEU A 132 -10.00 8.55 -4.89
CA LEU A 132 -10.78 7.32 -4.74
C LEU A 132 -12.25 7.65 -4.96
N PRO A 133 -13.07 6.67 -5.40
CA PRO A 133 -14.50 6.88 -5.54
C PRO A 133 -15.10 7.43 -4.23
N ASP A 134 -16.02 8.38 -4.38
CA ASP A 134 -16.76 8.94 -3.26
C ASP A 134 -17.57 7.84 -2.55
N GLU A 135 -17.49 7.82 -1.23
CA GLU A 135 -18.21 6.89 -0.36
C GLU A 135 -19.58 7.44 0.07
N THR A 136 -19.91 8.69 -0.29
CA THR A 136 -21.16 9.36 0.12
C THR A 136 -22.41 8.59 -0.30
N ASP A 137 -22.37 7.92 -1.45
CA ASP A 137 -23.49 7.11 -1.95
C ASP A 137 -23.50 5.68 -1.38
N VAL A 138 -22.51 5.31 -0.56
CA VAL A 138 -22.42 3.96 0.02
C VAL A 138 -23.21 3.92 1.33
N PRO A 139 -24.19 3.01 1.47
CA PRO A 139 -25.06 3.01 2.65
C PRO A 139 -24.33 2.74 3.97
N GLU A 140 -24.71 3.45 5.02
CA GLU A 140 -24.22 3.21 6.39
C GLU A 140 -24.93 2.06 7.10
N GLU A 141 -26.20 1.80 6.75
CA GLU A 141 -26.99 0.72 7.35
C GLU A 141 -26.55 -0.65 6.80
N GLY A 142 -26.36 -1.64 7.69
CA GLY A 142 -25.85 -2.97 7.33
C GLY A 142 -26.58 -3.63 6.17
N ILE A 143 -27.91 -3.77 6.25
CA ILE A 143 -28.72 -4.41 5.21
C ILE A 143 -28.65 -3.65 3.87
N ALA A 144 -28.53 -2.33 3.91
CA ALA A 144 -28.36 -1.54 2.70
C ALA A 144 -26.95 -1.72 2.11
N TYR A 145 -25.92 -1.81 2.96
CA TYR A 145 -24.54 -2.09 2.57
C TYR A 145 -24.37 -3.49 1.96
N GLU A 146 -25.04 -4.51 2.49
CA GLU A 146 -25.08 -5.86 1.91
C GLU A 146 -25.69 -5.85 0.51
N ARG A 147 -26.81 -5.14 0.33
CA ARG A 147 -27.44 -4.96 -0.99
C ARG A 147 -26.52 -4.21 -1.96
N HIS A 148 -25.78 -3.21 -1.49
CA HIS A 148 -24.77 -2.50 -2.28
C HIS A 148 -23.67 -3.47 -2.75
N CYS A 149 -23.09 -4.26 -1.85
CA CYS A 149 -22.06 -5.24 -2.17
C CYS A 149 -22.58 -6.32 -3.15
N ALA A 150 -23.80 -6.81 -2.95
CA ALA A 150 -24.45 -7.74 -3.87
C ALA A 150 -24.65 -7.12 -5.27
N GLY A 151 -25.01 -5.84 -5.33
CA GLY A 151 -25.12 -5.08 -6.57
C GLY A 151 -23.79 -5.00 -7.34
N ARG A 152 -22.68 -4.74 -6.64
CA ARG A 152 -21.34 -4.73 -7.24
C ARG A 152 -20.92 -6.10 -7.77
N LEU A 153 -21.19 -7.17 -7.03
CA LEU A 153 -20.95 -8.54 -7.49
C LEU A 153 -21.76 -8.85 -8.76
N ARG A 154 -23.03 -8.42 -8.83
CA ARG A 154 -23.86 -8.56 -10.04
C ARG A 154 -23.28 -7.79 -11.23
N ALA A 155 -22.79 -6.57 -11.00
CA ALA A 155 -22.12 -5.79 -12.04
C ALA A 155 -20.84 -6.48 -12.56
N ALA A 156 -20.16 -7.25 -11.71
CA ALA A 156 -19.04 -8.12 -12.10
C ALA A 156 -19.48 -9.46 -12.74
N GLY A 157 -20.77 -9.68 -12.98
CA GLY A 157 -21.29 -10.89 -13.61
C GLY A 157 -21.54 -12.08 -12.67
N TRP A 158 -21.53 -11.88 -11.35
CA TRP A 158 -21.94 -12.91 -10.41
C TRP A 158 -23.46 -12.96 -10.25
N GLN A 159 -24.01 -14.16 -10.10
CA GLN A 159 -25.38 -14.37 -9.63
C GLN A 159 -25.42 -14.23 -8.11
N ALA A 160 -25.48 -12.99 -7.61
CA ALA A 160 -25.45 -12.70 -6.17
C ALA A 160 -26.85 -12.47 -5.57
N ARG A 161 -27.10 -13.07 -4.40
CA ARG A 161 -28.30 -12.86 -3.57
C ARG A 161 -27.91 -12.59 -2.13
N THR A 162 -28.62 -11.68 -1.47
CA THR A 162 -28.51 -11.49 -0.02
C THR A 162 -29.22 -12.61 0.72
N THR A 163 -28.75 -12.95 1.91
CA THR A 163 -29.37 -13.94 2.80
C THR A 163 -30.46 -13.29 3.68
N PRO A 164 -31.28 -14.08 4.37
CA PRO A 164 -32.20 -13.56 5.38
C PRO A 164 -31.43 -12.95 6.56
N ALA A 165 -31.97 -11.89 7.18
CA ALA A 165 -31.32 -11.20 8.30
C ALA A 165 -31.16 -12.03 9.59
N SER A 166 -31.67 -13.26 9.63
CA SER A 166 -31.50 -14.18 10.76
C SER A 166 -31.33 -15.62 10.29
N GLY A 167 -30.52 -16.39 11.02
CA GLY A 167 -30.27 -17.80 10.74
C GLY A 167 -29.32 -18.07 9.56
N ASP A 168 -28.68 -17.03 9.03
CA ASP A 168 -27.78 -17.07 7.87
C ASP A 168 -26.39 -17.67 8.14
N GLN A 169 -26.08 -17.95 9.41
CA GLN A 169 -24.80 -18.47 9.89
C GLN A 169 -23.60 -17.57 9.56
N GLY A 170 -23.81 -16.25 9.42
CA GLY A 170 -22.74 -15.30 9.09
C GLY A 170 -22.39 -15.26 7.60
N ALA A 171 -23.33 -15.58 6.72
CA ALA A 171 -23.27 -15.19 5.31
C ALA A 171 -24.27 -14.09 5.08
N ASP A 172 -23.85 -12.94 4.58
CA ASP A 172 -24.78 -11.88 4.16
C ASP A 172 -25.13 -12.01 2.67
N ILE A 173 -24.22 -12.57 1.87
CA ILE A 173 -24.39 -12.77 0.42
C ILE A 173 -23.88 -14.15 0.03
N VAL A 174 -24.63 -14.82 -0.84
CA VAL A 174 -24.17 -15.99 -1.59
C VAL A 174 -24.19 -15.64 -3.08
N ALA A 175 -23.06 -15.86 -3.75
CA ALA A 175 -22.87 -15.49 -5.14
C ALA A 175 -22.29 -16.66 -5.95
N GLU A 176 -22.76 -16.84 -7.18
CA GLU A 176 -22.30 -17.92 -8.07
C GLU A 176 -21.82 -17.38 -9.42
N ARG A 177 -20.69 -17.88 -9.91
CA ARG A 177 -20.16 -17.57 -11.26
C ARG A 177 -19.23 -18.69 -11.72
N ASP A 178 -19.40 -19.16 -12.96
CA ASP A 178 -18.60 -20.21 -13.58
C ASP A 178 -18.42 -21.48 -12.72
N GLY A 179 -19.49 -21.89 -12.05
CA GLY A 179 -19.51 -23.07 -11.18
C GLY A 179 -18.80 -22.89 -9.83
N LEU A 180 -18.36 -21.68 -9.49
CA LEU A 180 -17.83 -21.34 -8.17
C LEU A 180 -18.88 -20.63 -7.34
N ARG A 181 -19.02 -21.02 -6.07
CA ARG A 181 -19.85 -20.37 -5.06
C ARG A 181 -18.98 -19.58 -4.09
N LEU A 182 -19.22 -18.27 -4.04
CA LEU A 182 -18.62 -17.33 -3.11
C LEU A 182 -19.62 -17.00 -1.99
N VAL A 183 -19.18 -17.13 -0.75
CA VAL A 183 -19.92 -16.75 0.46
C VAL A 183 -19.27 -15.53 1.08
N VAL A 184 -20.07 -14.49 1.35
CA VAL A 184 -19.56 -13.18 1.76
C VAL A 184 -20.21 -12.73 3.06
N GLN A 185 -19.39 -12.34 4.02
CA GLN A 185 -19.78 -11.53 5.16
C GLN A 185 -19.41 -10.07 4.87
N CYS A 186 -20.38 -9.18 4.90
CA CYS A 186 -20.22 -7.74 4.82
C CYS A 186 -20.10 -7.13 6.23
N LYS A 187 -19.20 -6.18 6.41
CA LYS A 187 -19.13 -5.36 7.64
C LYS A 187 -18.93 -3.90 7.25
N ARG A 188 -19.94 -3.06 7.48
CA ARG A 188 -19.80 -1.59 7.45
C ARG A 188 -19.39 -1.13 8.83
N HIS A 189 -18.18 -0.58 8.98
CA HIS A 189 -17.68 -0.16 10.30
C HIS A 189 -16.67 0.97 10.18
N GLY A 190 -16.56 1.79 11.24
CA GLY A 190 -15.55 2.86 11.34
C GLY A 190 -14.20 2.40 11.92
N ARG A 191 -14.01 1.10 12.16
CA ARG A 191 -12.80 0.55 12.80
C ARG A 191 -12.35 -0.71 12.08
N PRO A 192 -11.05 -1.07 12.14
CA PRO A 192 -10.55 -2.28 11.53
C PRO A 192 -11.28 -3.54 12.01
N ILE A 193 -11.57 -4.44 11.08
CA ILE A 193 -12.32 -5.67 11.33
C ILE A 193 -11.43 -6.72 12.02
N GLY A 194 -11.98 -7.37 13.05
CA GLY A 194 -11.33 -8.39 13.88
C GLY A 194 -11.56 -9.82 13.41
N ASN A 195 -11.02 -10.78 14.17
CA ASN A 195 -11.09 -12.22 13.84
C ASN A 195 -12.51 -12.76 13.70
N ALA A 196 -13.48 -12.22 14.46
CA ALA A 196 -14.86 -12.73 14.48
C ALA A 196 -15.46 -12.79 13.07
N ALA A 197 -15.33 -11.73 12.27
CA ALA A 197 -15.86 -11.71 10.90
C ALA A 197 -15.21 -12.76 9.99
N VAL A 198 -13.92 -13.05 10.20
CA VAL A 198 -13.20 -14.09 9.44
C VAL A 198 -13.68 -15.48 9.84
N GLN A 199 -13.90 -15.71 11.14
CA GLN A 199 -14.45 -16.96 11.66
C GLN A 199 -15.87 -17.19 11.15
N GLU A 200 -16.72 -16.16 11.18
CA GLU A 200 -18.07 -16.16 10.63
C GLU A 200 -18.05 -16.55 9.15
N ALA A 201 -17.28 -15.85 8.32
CA ALA A 201 -17.21 -16.14 6.89
C ALA A 201 -16.69 -17.56 6.58
N ALA A 202 -15.67 -18.03 7.31
CA ALA A 202 -15.13 -19.39 7.14
C ALA A 202 -16.16 -20.47 7.51
N CYS A 203 -16.90 -20.29 8.61
CA CYS A 203 -17.98 -21.18 9.01
C CYS A 203 -19.14 -21.14 8.03
N ALA A 204 -19.54 -19.93 7.59
CA ALA A 204 -20.62 -19.72 6.65
C ALA A 204 -20.35 -20.39 5.30
N ALA A 205 -19.10 -20.36 4.82
CA ALA A 205 -18.70 -21.06 3.60
C ALA A 205 -18.98 -22.57 3.69
N ARG A 206 -18.72 -23.20 4.85
CA ARG A 206 -19.06 -24.62 5.05
C ARG A 206 -20.57 -24.85 5.04
N TYR A 207 -21.33 -24.02 5.75
CA TYR A 207 -22.78 -24.15 5.82
C TYR A 207 -23.46 -23.99 4.45
N TRP A 208 -23.02 -23.01 3.67
CA TRP A 208 -23.58 -22.70 2.34
C TRP A 208 -22.92 -23.48 1.19
N SER A 209 -22.03 -24.43 1.49
CA SER A 209 -21.24 -25.17 0.48
C SER A 209 -20.52 -24.25 -0.50
N GLY A 210 -19.93 -23.18 0.02
CA GLY A 210 -19.11 -22.23 -0.73
C GLY A 210 -17.73 -22.79 -1.05
N ASP A 211 -17.29 -22.58 -2.28
CA ASP A 211 -15.91 -22.84 -2.70
C ASP A 211 -14.96 -21.76 -2.20
N LEU A 212 -15.48 -20.56 -1.95
CA LEU A 212 -14.74 -19.37 -1.55
C LEU A 212 -15.47 -18.64 -0.42
N ALA A 213 -14.70 -18.06 0.48
CA ALA A 213 -15.19 -17.20 1.56
C ALA A 213 -14.58 -15.80 1.44
N ALA A 214 -15.34 -14.75 1.73
CA ALA A 214 -14.82 -13.40 1.79
C ALA A 214 -15.43 -12.60 2.94
N VAL A 215 -14.62 -11.72 3.53
CA VAL A 215 -15.10 -10.60 4.34
C VAL A 215 -14.94 -9.32 3.52
N VAL A 216 -16.04 -8.60 3.32
CA VAL A 216 -16.09 -7.33 2.60
C VAL A 216 -16.34 -6.19 3.59
N THR A 217 -15.55 -5.14 3.52
CA THR A 217 -15.72 -3.97 4.40
C THR A 217 -15.26 -2.68 3.73
N ASN A 218 -15.67 -1.54 4.29
CA ASN A 218 -15.12 -0.22 3.98
C ASN A 218 -13.83 0.06 4.79
N ALA A 219 -13.62 -0.63 5.91
CA ALA A 219 -12.51 -0.42 6.82
C ALA A 219 -11.29 -1.32 6.52
N GLY A 220 -10.21 -1.14 7.28
CA GLY A 220 -9.09 -2.07 7.30
C GLY A 220 -9.38 -3.36 8.06
N PHE A 221 -8.35 -4.20 8.18
CA PHE A 221 -8.39 -5.43 8.97
C PHE A 221 -7.26 -5.44 9.99
N THR A 222 -7.56 -5.94 11.19
CA THR A 222 -6.53 -6.10 12.22
C THR A 222 -5.43 -7.09 11.77
N PRO A 223 -4.19 -6.98 12.27
CA PRO A 223 -3.12 -7.94 11.94
C PRO A 223 -3.48 -9.39 12.28
N ALA A 224 -4.24 -9.61 13.37
CA ALA A 224 -4.73 -10.92 13.74
C ALA A 224 -5.73 -11.47 12.70
N ALA A 225 -6.66 -10.62 12.22
CA ALA A 225 -7.64 -11.02 11.21
C ALA A 225 -6.96 -11.38 9.89
N ARG A 226 -5.92 -10.63 9.48
CA ARG A 226 -5.12 -10.94 8.28
C ARG A 226 -4.40 -12.28 8.40
N LYS A 227 -3.81 -12.58 9.56
CA LYS A 227 -3.18 -13.88 9.82
C LYS A 227 -4.19 -15.03 9.78
N LEU A 228 -5.35 -14.85 10.41
CA LEU A 228 -6.38 -15.87 10.42
C LEU A 228 -6.95 -16.11 9.02
N ALA A 229 -7.22 -15.05 8.28
CA ALA A 229 -7.73 -15.12 6.92
C ALA A 229 -6.79 -15.90 5.98
N ALA A 230 -5.48 -15.70 6.12
CA ALA A 230 -4.47 -16.47 5.39
C ALA A 230 -4.43 -17.96 5.78
N ALA A 231 -4.85 -18.31 7.00
CA ALA A 231 -4.90 -19.70 7.46
C ALA A 231 -6.24 -20.40 7.14
N THR A 232 -7.27 -19.64 6.75
CA THR A 232 -8.62 -20.14 6.48
C THR A 232 -9.07 -19.87 5.04
N ASP A 233 -8.17 -19.38 4.18
CA ASP A 233 -8.44 -18.98 2.78
C ASP A 233 -9.61 -18.01 2.61
N VAL A 234 -9.85 -17.17 3.63
CA VAL A 234 -10.88 -16.14 3.59
C VAL A 234 -10.30 -14.90 2.92
N LEU A 235 -10.95 -14.45 1.84
CA LEU A 235 -10.55 -13.24 1.14
C LEU A 235 -10.91 -12.00 1.96
N LEU A 236 -9.98 -11.05 2.07
CA LEU A 236 -10.18 -9.79 2.76
C LEU A 236 -10.29 -8.67 1.73
N LEU A 237 -11.51 -8.19 1.50
CA LEU A 237 -11.84 -7.34 0.37
C LEU A 237 -12.39 -5.99 0.81
N HIS A 238 -12.04 -4.94 0.06
CA HIS A 238 -12.83 -3.74 0.02
C HIS A 238 -14.03 -3.95 -0.91
N HIS A 239 -15.14 -3.25 -0.68
CA HIS A 239 -16.29 -3.36 -1.60
C HIS A 239 -15.98 -2.87 -3.03
N ASP A 240 -14.98 -1.99 -3.18
CA ASP A 240 -14.45 -1.60 -4.50
C ASP A 240 -13.81 -2.76 -5.26
N ASP A 241 -13.25 -3.74 -4.55
CA ASP A 241 -12.58 -4.89 -5.15
C ASP A 241 -13.60 -5.88 -5.76
N LEU A 242 -14.88 -5.77 -5.41
CA LEU A 242 -15.93 -6.68 -5.89
C LEU A 242 -16.21 -6.54 -7.38
N THR A 243 -16.02 -5.35 -7.94
CA THR A 243 -16.28 -5.08 -9.36
C THR A 243 -15.20 -5.72 -10.26
N ASP A 244 -13.96 -5.77 -9.77
CA ASP A 244 -12.79 -6.28 -10.50
C ASP A 244 -12.40 -7.71 -10.06
N LEU A 245 -13.25 -8.39 -9.28
CA LEU A 245 -12.91 -9.70 -8.72
C LEU A 245 -12.75 -10.73 -9.85
N ASP A 246 -11.52 -10.99 -10.28
CA ASP A 246 -11.20 -11.89 -11.39
C ASP A 246 -11.07 -13.36 -10.91
N LEU A 247 -11.87 -14.25 -11.51
CA LEU A 247 -11.84 -15.69 -11.23
C LEU A 247 -10.51 -16.33 -11.63
N SER A 248 -9.78 -15.78 -12.60
CA SER A 248 -8.54 -16.37 -13.11
C SER A 248 -7.41 -16.33 -12.08
N ALA A 249 -7.41 -15.30 -11.22
CA ALA A 249 -6.48 -15.17 -10.10
C ALA A 249 -6.84 -16.15 -8.98
N ILE A 250 -8.14 -16.27 -8.66
CA ILE A 250 -8.62 -17.10 -7.57
C ILE A 250 -8.49 -18.60 -7.90
N ARG A 251 -8.80 -19.02 -9.14
CA ARG A 251 -8.65 -20.41 -9.58
C ARG A 251 -7.21 -20.91 -9.50
N ARG A 252 -6.21 -20.05 -9.77
CA ARG A 252 -4.79 -20.42 -9.65
C ARG A 252 -4.38 -20.68 -8.20
N ALA A 253 -4.90 -19.90 -7.25
CA ALA A 253 -4.65 -20.12 -5.84
C ALA A 253 -5.28 -21.43 -5.34
N VAL A 254 -6.56 -21.69 -5.69
CA VAL A 254 -7.27 -22.90 -5.27
C VAL A 254 -6.73 -24.18 -5.92
N ALA A 255 -6.23 -24.11 -7.16
CA ALA A 255 -5.68 -25.28 -7.86
C ALA A 255 -4.26 -25.66 -7.42
N GLN A 256 -3.55 -24.80 -6.67
CA GLN A 256 -2.21 -25.11 -6.15
C GLN A 256 -2.22 -25.84 -4.80
N ASP A 257 -3.38 -25.92 -4.13
CA ASP A 257 -3.59 -26.58 -2.83
C ASP A 257 -4.37 -27.90 -2.92
N ARG A 258 -4.54 -28.45 -4.12
CA ARG A 258 -5.08 -29.80 -4.37
C ARG A 258 -4.05 -30.68 -5.06
#